data_AF-A0A376H0X1-F1
#
_entry.id   AF-A0A376H0X1-F1
#
_cell.length_a   1.000
_cell.length_b   1.000
_cell.length_c   1.000
_cell.angle_alpha   90.00
_cell.angle_beta   90.00
_cell.angle_gamma   90.00
#
_symmetry.space_group_name_H-M   'P 1'
#
loop_
_entity.id
_entity.type
_entity.pdbx_description
1 polymer ?
#
loop_
_entity_poly.entity_id
_entity_poly.type
_entity_poly.pdbx_seq_one_letter_code
_entity_poly.pdbx_strand_id
1 'polypeptide(L)'
;MINLEETLIPNISKRCKELRESYGLKMEQISDKSVISRIEKGTCPKSGNFITQTVLTDYVNMFDLSSEELIFGDSEELENTLYWLFDQLFSLILKKDLVTDANLYRNVDRVSVISQKAVLSMAEMFAEYNFQRYNFLKSGEVAMDTINKKMDTYLSVGGIFFNRERDFRSTPINEDTVIDFLDMEEKLWLMCKEKMIRSFKTNVISPLFEDFTYSTINSAVSLWITKSFYEDIVPSVVEKMKSNSIFKLGLLSKQLLQDFIIEDLPESFQKTVPIKTTRNAGAQIIIGRRSRKNKKKIIR
;
A
#
# COMPACT_ATOMS: atom_id res chain seq x y z
N MET A 1 -8.58 4.53 9.36
CA MET A 1 -7.86 4.25 10.62
C MET A 1 -7.65 2.76 10.74
N ILE A 2 -6.40 2.35 10.95
CA ILE A 2 -6.05 0.94 11.21
C ILE A 2 -6.57 0.59 12.61
N ASN A 3 -7.32 -0.49 12.73
CA ASN A 3 -7.87 -0.97 14.00
C ASN A 3 -7.36 -2.39 14.27
N LEU A 4 -6.17 -2.47 14.88
CA LEU A 4 -5.55 -3.75 15.20
C LEU A 4 -6.31 -4.46 16.33
N GLU A 5 -6.85 -3.71 17.30
CA GLU A 5 -7.70 -4.27 18.37
C GLU A 5 -8.87 -5.07 17.78
N GLU A 6 -9.65 -4.47 16.89
CA GLU A 6 -10.78 -5.18 16.25
C GLU A 6 -10.35 -6.41 15.44
N THR A 7 -9.19 -6.32 14.78
CA THR A 7 -8.64 -7.41 13.96
C THR A 7 -8.13 -8.58 14.81
N LEU A 8 -7.63 -8.32 16.01
CA LEU A 8 -7.12 -9.35 16.92
C LEU A 8 -8.24 -10.11 17.64
N ILE A 9 -9.42 -9.51 17.84
CA ILE A 9 -10.51 -10.13 18.62
C ILE A 9 -10.86 -11.55 18.15
N PRO A 10 -11.12 -11.82 16.86
CA PRO A 10 -11.49 -13.17 16.42
C PRO A 10 -10.42 -14.22 16.73
N ASN A 11 -9.14 -13.86 16.53
CA ASN A 11 -8.01 -14.78 16.75
C ASN A 11 -7.85 -15.08 18.25
N ILE A 12 -7.88 -14.05 19.10
CA ILE A 12 -7.81 -14.24 20.56
C ILE A 12 -9.00 -15.06 21.06
N SER A 13 -10.21 -14.77 20.58
CA SER A 13 -11.44 -15.47 20.97
C SER A 13 -11.36 -16.97 20.64
N LYS A 14 -10.94 -17.27 19.41
CA LYS A 14 -10.74 -18.64 18.93
C LYS A 14 -9.68 -19.36 19.77
N ARG A 15 -8.52 -18.73 19.97
CA ARG A 15 -7.39 -19.29 20.73
C ARG A 15 -7.78 -19.60 22.18
N CYS A 16 -8.40 -18.64 22.88
CA CYS A 16 -8.87 -18.84 24.25
C CYS A 16 -9.86 -20.01 24.36
N LYS A 17 -10.81 -20.10 23.41
CA LYS A 17 -11.78 -21.19 23.37
C LYS A 17 -11.12 -22.55 23.12
N GLU A 18 -10.25 -22.61 22.11
CA GLU A 18 -9.54 -23.85 21.74
C GLU A 18 -8.65 -24.35 22.87
N LEU A 19 -7.90 -23.47 23.53
CA LEU A 19 -7.10 -23.80 24.72
C LEU A 19 -7.97 -24.36 25.85
N ARG A 20 -9.10 -23.71 26.17
CA ARG A 20 -10.00 -24.22 27.21
C ARG A 20 -10.54 -25.61 26.87
N GLU A 21 -11.00 -25.78 25.63
CA GLU A 21 -11.63 -27.03 25.17
C GLU A 21 -10.62 -28.17 25.05
N SER A 22 -9.39 -27.91 24.60
CA SER A 22 -8.35 -28.94 24.47
C SER A 22 -7.91 -29.51 25.81
N TYR A 23 -7.95 -28.71 26.89
CA TYR A 23 -7.66 -29.14 28.26
C TYR A 23 -8.90 -29.64 29.01
N GLY A 24 -10.09 -29.64 28.39
CA GLY A 24 -11.33 -30.09 29.01
C GLY A 24 -11.78 -29.23 30.19
N LEU A 25 -11.37 -27.96 30.24
CA LEU A 25 -11.65 -27.04 31.35
C LEU A 25 -13.03 -26.38 31.21
N LYS A 26 -13.68 -26.18 32.35
CA LYS A 26 -14.84 -25.28 32.46
C LYS A 26 -14.37 -23.83 32.54
N MET A 27 -15.22 -22.90 32.13
CA MET A 27 -14.91 -21.47 32.09
C MET A 27 -14.50 -20.93 33.47
N GLU A 28 -15.24 -21.32 34.51
CA GLU A 28 -14.98 -20.93 35.91
C GLU A 28 -13.66 -21.47 36.48
N GLN A 29 -13.00 -22.41 35.80
CA GLN A 29 -11.68 -22.90 36.19
C GLN A 29 -10.57 -21.99 35.67
N ILE A 30 -10.84 -21.16 34.66
CA ILE A 30 -9.89 -20.17 34.15
C ILE A 30 -10.06 -18.85 34.88
N SER A 31 -11.26 -18.27 34.83
CA SER A 31 -11.58 -16.99 35.46
C SER A 31 -13.10 -16.82 35.61
N ASP A 32 -13.61 -15.60 35.78
CA ASP A 32 -15.05 -15.35 35.85
C ASP A 32 -15.77 -15.88 34.59
N LYS A 33 -16.77 -16.76 34.80
CA LYS A 33 -17.50 -17.45 33.73
C LYS A 33 -18.10 -16.48 32.71
N SER A 34 -18.64 -15.35 33.16
CA SER A 34 -19.26 -14.37 32.26
C SER A 34 -18.22 -13.67 31.39
N VAL A 35 -17.04 -13.40 31.95
CA VAL A 35 -15.89 -12.81 31.25
C VAL A 35 -15.33 -13.76 30.21
N ILE A 36 -15.08 -15.03 30.57
CA ILE A 36 -14.60 -16.04 29.62
C ILE A 36 -15.61 -16.26 28.49
N SER A 37 -16.91 -16.38 28.83
CA SER A 37 -17.95 -16.54 27.80
C SER A 37 -17.99 -15.36 26.82
N ARG A 38 -17.77 -14.13 27.31
CA ARG A 38 -17.72 -12.93 26.49
C ARG A 38 -16.50 -12.93 25.55
N ILE A 39 -15.33 -13.30 26.06
CA ILE A 39 -14.08 -13.39 25.27
C ILE A 39 -14.23 -14.44 24.17
N GLU A 40 -14.69 -15.65 24.47
CA GLU A 40 -14.82 -16.72 23.46
C GLU A 40 -15.87 -16.42 22.37
N LYS A 41 -16.79 -15.48 22.64
CA LYS A 41 -17.76 -14.98 21.67
C LYS A 41 -17.26 -13.77 20.87
N GLY A 42 -16.04 -13.28 21.14
CA GLY A 42 -15.50 -12.07 20.50
C GLY A 42 -16.28 -10.80 20.84
N THR A 43 -16.98 -10.77 21.98
CA THR A 43 -17.78 -9.60 22.35
C THR A 43 -16.93 -8.58 23.11
N CYS A 44 -16.68 -7.43 22.48
CA CYS A 44 -15.92 -6.33 23.11
C CYS A 44 -16.83 -5.47 24.02
N PRO A 45 -16.43 -5.17 25.27
CA PRO A 45 -17.18 -4.27 26.14
C PRO A 45 -17.09 -2.81 25.64
N LYS A 46 -17.98 -1.95 26.13
CA LYS A 46 -17.97 -0.51 25.78
C LYS A 46 -16.66 0.21 26.13
N SER A 47 -15.90 -0.30 27.10
CA SER A 47 -14.58 0.22 27.45
C SER A 47 -13.51 -0.05 26.40
N GLY A 48 -13.77 -0.93 25.41
CA GLY A 48 -12.76 -1.39 24.45
C GLY A 48 -11.76 -2.39 25.02
N ASN A 49 -11.67 -2.53 26.35
CA ASN A 49 -10.72 -3.43 27.01
C ASN A 49 -11.20 -4.89 26.92
N PHE A 50 -10.95 -5.52 25.77
CA PHE A 50 -11.47 -6.85 25.42
C PHE A 50 -11.03 -7.95 26.39
N ILE A 51 -9.76 -7.95 26.78
CA ILE A 51 -9.18 -8.86 27.76
C ILE A 51 -8.41 -8.01 28.79
N THR A 52 -8.69 -8.22 30.08
CA THR A 52 -8.02 -7.48 31.16
C THR A 52 -6.69 -8.13 31.51
N GLN A 53 -5.77 -7.38 32.13
CA GLN A 53 -4.50 -7.93 32.61
C GLN A 53 -4.70 -9.14 33.54
N THR A 54 -5.71 -9.10 34.41
CA THR A 54 -6.03 -10.23 35.30
C THR A 54 -6.38 -11.48 34.49
N VAL A 55 -7.30 -11.37 33.53
CA VAL A 55 -7.74 -12.53 32.73
C VAL A 55 -6.63 -13.05 31.82
N LEU A 56 -5.83 -12.14 31.25
CA LEU A 56 -4.63 -12.50 30.51
C LEU A 56 -3.67 -13.32 31.38
N THR A 57 -3.41 -12.86 32.60
CA THR A 57 -2.56 -13.56 33.58
C THR A 57 -3.13 -14.93 33.96
N ASP A 58 -4.46 -15.04 34.11
CA ASP A 58 -5.13 -16.32 34.40
C ASP A 58 -4.89 -17.33 33.27
N TYR A 59 -5.04 -16.92 32.00
CA TYR A 59 -4.74 -17.77 30.84
C TYR A 59 -3.25 -18.15 30.78
N VAL A 60 -2.35 -17.17 30.90
CA VAL A 60 -0.89 -17.36 30.87
C VAL A 60 -0.45 -18.40 31.89
N ASN A 61 -0.93 -18.29 33.14
CA ASN A 61 -0.58 -19.22 34.21
C ASN A 61 -1.21 -20.61 34.03
N MET A 62 -2.45 -20.68 33.51
CA MET A 62 -3.16 -21.94 33.31
C MET A 62 -2.53 -22.80 32.21
N PHE A 63 -2.06 -22.17 31.13
CA PHE A 63 -1.63 -22.85 29.91
C PHE A 63 -0.12 -22.80 29.66
N ASP A 64 0.65 -22.15 30.55
CA ASP A 64 2.12 -21.98 30.41
C ASP A 64 2.50 -21.32 29.07
N LEU A 65 1.79 -20.23 28.74
CA LEU A 65 1.97 -19.44 27.52
C LEU A 65 2.46 -18.04 27.86
N SER A 66 3.18 -17.39 26.96
CA SER A 66 3.47 -15.97 27.12
C SER A 66 2.25 -15.09 26.81
N SER A 67 2.21 -13.90 27.40
CA SER A 67 1.20 -12.89 27.06
C SER A 67 1.21 -12.52 25.57
N GLU A 68 2.40 -12.51 24.95
CA GLU A 68 2.57 -12.27 23.51
C GLU A 68 1.85 -13.35 22.70
N GLU A 69 2.07 -14.63 23.00
CA GLU A 69 1.43 -15.75 22.29
C GLU A 69 -0.09 -15.75 22.46
N LEU A 70 -0.60 -15.36 23.63
CA LEU A 70 -2.05 -15.31 23.83
C LEU A 70 -2.69 -14.19 23.00
N ILE A 71 -2.06 -13.02 22.89
CA ILE A 71 -2.62 -11.86 22.20
C ILE A 71 -2.34 -11.89 20.69
N PHE A 72 -1.07 -12.06 20.29
CA PHE A 72 -0.62 -11.97 18.91
C PHE A 72 -0.48 -13.33 18.22
N GLY A 73 -0.48 -14.43 18.97
CA GLY A 73 -0.29 -15.77 18.44
C GLY A 73 1.17 -16.17 18.33
N ASP A 74 1.41 -17.26 17.60
CA ASP A 74 2.76 -17.72 17.30
C ASP A 74 3.48 -16.78 16.31
N SER A 75 4.71 -17.15 15.92
CA SER A 75 5.49 -16.34 14.99
C SER A 75 4.83 -16.17 13.61
N GLU A 76 4.08 -17.17 13.14
CA GLU A 76 3.40 -17.13 11.84
C GLU A 76 2.16 -16.22 11.93
N GLU A 77 1.36 -16.34 12.99
CA GLU A 77 0.23 -15.46 13.25
C GLU A 77 0.65 -14.00 13.42
N LEU A 78 1.78 -13.74 14.09
CA LEU A 78 2.36 -12.41 14.20
C LEU A 78 2.83 -11.89 12.83
N GLU A 79 3.52 -12.71 12.03
CA GLU A 79 3.95 -12.32 10.69
C GLU A 79 2.74 -11.96 9.82
N ASN A 80 1.68 -12.76 9.85
CA ASN A 80 0.43 -12.50 9.12
C ASN A 80 -0.26 -11.21 9.58
N THR A 81 -0.28 -10.96 10.89
CA THR A 81 -0.82 -9.72 11.46
C THR A 81 -0.05 -8.49 10.97
N LEU A 82 1.28 -8.59 10.92
CA LEU A 82 2.13 -7.51 10.44
C LEU A 82 2.09 -7.34 8.92
N TYR A 83 1.89 -8.43 8.18
CA TYR A 83 1.61 -8.36 6.74
C TYR A 83 0.31 -7.60 6.48
N TRP A 84 -0.77 -7.96 7.18
CA TRP A 84 -2.03 -7.21 7.10
C TRP A 84 -1.85 -5.73 7.46
N LEU A 85 -1.08 -5.43 8.50
CA LEU A 85 -0.79 -4.04 8.87
C LEU A 85 -0.04 -3.31 7.75
N PHE A 86 0.93 -3.98 7.11
CA PHE A 86 1.66 -3.44 5.97
C PHE A 86 0.75 -3.22 4.76
N ASP A 87 -0.12 -4.17 4.42
CA ASP A 87 -1.14 -4.04 3.36
C ASP A 87 -1.99 -2.78 3.56
N GLN A 88 -2.52 -2.60 4.78
CA GLN A 88 -3.36 -1.45 5.09
C GLN A 88 -2.60 -0.12 4.93
N LEU A 89 -1.32 -0.07 5.31
CA LEU A 89 -0.46 1.10 5.10
C LEU A 89 -0.14 1.30 3.62
N PHE A 90 0.21 0.24 2.90
CA PHE A 90 0.65 0.29 1.51
C PHE A 90 -0.50 0.61 0.55
N SER A 91 -1.73 0.15 0.84
CA SER A 91 -2.94 0.49 0.09
C SER A 91 -3.19 2.00 -0.07
N LEU A 92 -2.58 2.83 0.79
CA LEU A 92 -2.66 4.28 0.69
C LEU A 92 -2.04 4.85 -0.59
N ILE A 93 -1.17 4.10 -1.30
CA ILE A 93 -0.62 4.50 -2.60
C ILE A 93 -1.70 4.59 -3.68
N LEU A 94 -2.81 3.86 -3.52
CA LEU A 94 -3.93 3.83 -4.46
C LEU A 94 -4.76 5.11 -4.40
N LYS A 95 -4.56 5.96 -3.39
CA LYS A 95 -5.34 7.17 -3.14
C LYS A 95 -4.64 8.41 -3.70
N LYS A 96 -5.39 9.46 -3.97
CA LYS A 96 -4.90 10.83 -4.20
C LYS A 96 -4.09 11.31 -2.98
N ASP A 97 -3.37 12.41 -3.15
CA ASP A 97 -2.52 12.94 -2.08
C ASP A 97 -3.38 13.33 -0.89
N LEU A 98 -3.20 12.65 0.25
CA LEU A 98 -4.02 12.87 1.44
C LEU A 98 -3.75 14.22 2.11
N VAL A 99 -2.69 14.93 1.74
CA VAL A 99 -2.47 16.32 2.20
C VAL A 99 -3.47 17.27 1.53
N THR A 100 -3.74 17.08 0.24
CA THR A 100 -4.58 17.99 -0.56
C THR A 100 -6.00 17.48 -0.76
N ASP A 101 -6.18 16.16 -0.83
CA ASP A 101 -7.41 15.50 -1.27
C ASP A 101 -8.04 14.63 -0.18
N ALA A 102 -7.74 14.89 1.10
CA ALA A 102 -8.29 14.15 2.24
C ALA A 102 -9.83 14.09 2.24
N ASN A 103 -10.49 15.13 1.73
CA ASN A 103 -11.95 15.24 1.65
C ASN A 103 -12.61 14.18 0.75
N LEU A 104 -11.84 13.52 -0.12
CA LEU A 104 -12.33 12.43 -0.96
C LEU A 104 -12.52 11.12 -0.17
N TYR A 105 -11.95 11.02 1.03
CA TYR A 105 -11.90 9.79 1.80
C TYR A 105 -12.46 9.95 3.20
N ARG A 106 -13.07 8.88 3.71
CA ARG A 106 -13.50 8.82 5.10
C ARG A 106 -12.32 8.48 6.01
N ASN A 107 -12.36 9.01 7.24
CA ASN A 107 -11.47 8.60 8.34
C ASN A 107 -9.97 8.77 8.03
N VAL A 108 -9.62 9.87 7.35
CA VAL A 108 -8.22 10.29 7.16
C VAL A 108 -7.77 11.05 8.38
N ASP A 109 -6.73 10.55 9.04
CA ASP A 109 -6.09 11.17 10.18
C ASP A 109 -4.63 11.50 9.88
N ARG A 110 -3.94 12.11 10.85
CA ARG A 110 -2.52 12.46 10.73
C ARG A 110 -1.64 11.23 10.45
N VAL A 111 -1.98 10.08 11.06
CA VAL A 111 -1.24 8.82 10.86
C VAL A 111 -1.38 8.37 9.41
N SER A 112 -2.55 8.49 8.81
CA SER A 112 -2.82 8.16 7.40
C SER A 112 -1.97 9.00 6.46
N VAL A 113 -1.88 10.32 6.68
CA VAL A 113 -1.06 11.23 5.85
C VAL A 113 0.43 10.88 5.95
N ILE A 114 0.93 10.66 7.17
CA ILE A 114 2.34 10.28 7.40
C ILE A 114 2.64 8.93 6.74
N SER A 115 1.73 7.97 6.92
CA SER A 115 1.86 6.62 6.36
C SER A 115 1.90 6.67 4.84
N GLN A 116 0.98 7.41 4.21
CA GLN A 116 0.95 7.57 2.76
C GLN A 116 2.27 8.14 2.24
N LYS A 117 2.79 9.20 2.86
CA LYS A 117 4.10 9.76 2.48
C LYS A 117 5.21 8.72 2.56
N ALA A 118 5.20 7.88 3.60
CA ALA A 118 6.16 6.80 3.76
C ALA A 118 6.05 5.79 2.61
N VAL A 119 4.85 5.22 2.39
CA VAL A 119 4.68 4.14 1.41
C VAL A 119 4.80 4.64 -0.04
N LEU A 120 4.47 5.90 -0.31
CA LEU A 120 4.74 6.53 -1.61
C LEU A 120 6.25 6.53 -1.91
N SER A 121 7.10 6.84 -0.94
CA SER A 121 8.56 6.83 -1.16
C SER A 121 9.10 5.43 -1.53
N MET A 122 8.42 4.36 -1.10
CA MET A 122 8.75 2.98 -1.50
C MET A 122 8.19 2.68 -2.90
N ALA A 123 6.93 3.03 -3.16
CA ALA A 123 6.27 2.78 -4.45
C ALA A 123 6.92 3.55 -5.60
N GLU A 124 7.45 4.74 -5.34
CA GLU A 124 8.17 5.57 -6.32
C GLU A 124 9.47 4.93 -6.84
N MET A 125 9.96 3.87 -6.18
CA MET A 125 11.07 3.07 -6.69
C MET A 125 10.65 2.18 -7.88
N PHE A 126 9.36 2.04 -8.15
CA PHE A 126 8.81 1.29 -9.28
C PHE A 126 8.46 2.25 -10.42
N ALA A 127 9.14 2.10 -11.56
CA ALA A 127 8.99 3.04 -12.68
C ALA A 127 7.56 3.07 -13.25
N GLU A 128 6.94 1.90 -13.37
CA GLU A 128 5.56 1.78 -13.82
C GLU A 128 4.59 2.50 -12.88
N TYR A 129 4.75 2.33 -11.57
CA TYR A 129 3.92 3.02 -10.59
C TYR A 129 3.98 4.54 -10.78
N ASN A 130 5.17 5.11 -11.00
CA ASN A 130 5.29 6.56 -11.23
C ASN A 130 4.49 7.04 -12.44
N PHE A 131 4.54 6.30 -13.55
CA PHE A 131 3.79 6.63 -14.75
C PHE A 131 2.28 6.53 -14.55
N GLN A 132 1.82 5.40 -14.02
CA GLN A 132 0.41 5.15 -13.71
C GLN A 132 -0.14 6.17 -12.70
N ARG A 133 0.66 6.49 -11.67
CA ARG A 133 0.33 7.48 -10.63
C ARG A 133 0.22 8.89 -11.19
N TYR A 134 1.07 9.26 -12.13
CA TYR A 134 1.03 10.57 -12.80
C TYR A 134 -0.29 10.77 -13.57
N ASN A 135 -0.68 9.77 -14.36
CA ASN A 135 -1.96 9.79 -15.07
C ASN A 135 -3.14 9.79 -14.09
N PHE A 136 -3.06 8.96 -13.05
CA PHE A 136 -4.08 8.90 -12.01
C PHE A 136 -4.27 10.26 -11.35
N LEU A 137 -3.20 10.98 -10.99
CA LEU A 137 -3.29 12.33 -10.40
C LEU A 137 -4.02 13.34 -11.29
N LYS A 138 -3.88 13.23 -12.62
CA LYS A 138 -4.59 14.09 -13.59
C LYS A 138 -6.01 13.63 -13.91
N SER A 139 -6.33 12.37 -13.65
CA SER A 139 -7.66 11.82 -13.86
C SER A 139 -8.67 12.32 -12.80
N GLY A 140 -9.95 12.16 -13.09
CA GLY A 140 -11.04 12.35 -12.12
C GLY A 140 -11.28 11.16 -11.20
N GLU A 141 -10.46 10.10 -11.27
CA GLU A 141 -10.64 8.89 -10.48
C GLU A 141 -10.30 9.13 -9.00
N VAL A 142 -11.01 8.43 -8.12
CA VAL A 142 -10.85 8.57 -6.67
C VAL A 142 -9.85 7.54 -6.12
N ALA A 143 -9.59 6.45 -6.83
CA ALA A 143 -8.59 5.46 -6.49
C ALA A 143 -8.01 4.83 -7.77
N MET A 144 -6.77 4.34 -7.70
CA MET A 144 -6.15 3.56 -8.77
C MET A 144 -6.76 2.16 -8.83
N ASP A 145 -6.94 1.65 -10.05
CA ASP A 145 -7.26 0.24 -10.27
C ASP A 145 -6.06 -0.66 -9.96
N THR A 146 -6.34 -1.90 -9.57
CA THR A 146 -5.33 -2.93 -9.35
C THR A 146 -5.65 -4.19 -10.15
N ILE A 147 -4.60 -4.83 -10.66
CA ILE A 147 -4.65 -6.15 -11.29
C ILE A 147 -3.49 -7.00 -10.81
N ASN A 148 -3.65 -8.31 -10.79
CA ASN A 148 -2.50 -9.21 -10.73
C ASN A 148 -2.02 -9.53 -12.14
N LYS A 149 -0.88 -8.99 -12.60
CA LYS A 149 -0.46 -9.19 -14.00
C LYS A 149 -0.10 -10.63 -14.34
N LYS A 150 0.26 -11.44 -13.35
CA LYS A 150 0.49 -12.88 -13.57
C LYS A 150 -0.84 -13.60 -13.86
N MET A 151 -1.93 -13.13 -13.29
CA MET A 151 -3.28 -13.68 -13.48
C MET A 151 -4.06 -12.98 -14.60
N ASP A 152 -3.58 -11.83 -15.08
CA ASP A 152 -4.12 -11.08 -16.21
C ASP A 152 -3.87 -11.80 -17.55
N THR A 153 -4.47 -12.97 -17.69
CA THR A 153 -4.32 -13.86 -18.83
C THR A 153 -5.69 -14.43 -19.22
N TYR A 154 -5.86 -14.71 -20.52
CA TYR A 154 -7.09 -15.32 -21.03
C TYR A 154 -7.05 -16.84 -20.87
N LEU A 155 -8.08 -17.38 -20.22
CA LEU A 155 -8.37 -18.80 -20.14
C LEU A 155 -9.43 -19.14 -21.18
N SER A 156 -9.26 -20.27 -21.87
CA SER A 156 -10.28 -20.82 -22.79
C SER A 156 -10.91 -22.07 -22.17
N VAL A 157 -12.22 -22.06 -21.96
CA VAL A 157 -12.99 -23.22 -21.48
C VAL A 157 -14.18 -23.42 -22.41
N GLY A 158 -14.22 -24.54 -23.12
CA GLY A 158 -15.33 -24.86 -24.05
C GLY A 158 -15.50 -23.86 -25.21
N GLY A 159 -14.42 -23.19 -25.62
CA GLY A 159 -14.46 -22.17 -26.68
C GLY A 159 -14.84 -20.76 -26.21
N ILE A 160 -15.14 -20.59 -24.91
CA ILE A 160 -15.35 -19.29 -24.28
C ILE A 160 -14.01 -18.81 -23.73
N PHE A 161 -13.61 -17.59 -24.07
CA PHE A 161 -12.46 -16.91 -23.50
C PHE A 161 -12.91 -16.04 -22.35
N PHE A 162 -12.24 -16.15 -21.20
CA PHE A 162 -12.43 -15.21 -20.11
C PHE A 162 -11.11 -14.91 -19.41
N ASN A 163 -10.99 -13.72 -18.86
CA ASN A 163 -9.88 -13.25 -18.06
C ASN A 163 -10.38 -12.98 -16.64
N ARG A 164 -9.79 -13.69 -15.67
CA ARG A 164 -10.23 -13.64 -14.27
C ARG A 164 -10.10 -12.25 -13.65
N GLU A 165 -9.07 -11.49 -14.01
CA GLU A 165 -8.78 -10.17 -13.45
C GLU A 165 -9.69 -9.08 -14.04
N ARG A 166 -10.27 -9.33 -15.22
CA ARG A 166 -10.98 -8.33 -16.02
C ARG A 166 -12.48 -8.59 -16.11
N ASP A 167 -12.88 -9.78 -16.51
CA ASP A 167 -14.25 -10.07 -16.96
C ASP A 167 -15.26 -10.21 -15.81
N PHE A 168 -14.78 -10.34 -14.56
CA PHE A 168 -15.62 -10.42 -13.36
C PHE A 168 -15.76 -9.08 -12.62
N ARG A 169 -15.19 -7.99 -13.16
CA ARG A 169 -15.34 -6.65 -12.58
C ARG A 169 -16.64 -6.00 -13.03
N SER A 170 -17.23 -5.21 -12.14
CA SER A 170 -18.41 -4.39 -12.48
C SER A 170 -18.06 -3.17 -13.33
N THR A 171 -16.81 -2.69 -13.25
CA THR A 171 -16.30 -1.57 -14.03
C THR A 171 -15.06 -2.01 -14.83
N PRO A 172 -14.93 -1.55 -16.09
CA PRO A 172 -13.70 -1.76 -16.86
C PRO A 172 -12.49 -1.15 -16.15
N ILE A 173 -11.33 -1.78 -16.30
CA ILE A 173 -10.06 -1.28 -15.81
C ILE A 173 -9.59 -0.11 -16.67
N ASN A 174 -9.08 0.93 -16.02
CA ASN A 174 -8.37 1.99 -16.71
C ASN A 174 -6.89 1.64 -16.91
N GLU A 175 -6.51 1.29 -18.14
CA GLU A 175 -5.12 0.90 -18.48
C GLU A 175 -4.09 2.01 -18.22
N ASP A 176 -4.54 3.28 -18.22
CA ASP A 176 -3.67 4.43 -18.00
C ASP A 176 -3.37 4.68 -16.52
N THR A 177 -4.13 4.05 -15.60
CA THR A 177 -3.98 4.24 -14.14
C THR A 177 -3.85 2.95 -13.30
N VAL A 178 -3.96 1.77 -13.92
CA VAL A 178 -3.89 0.47 -13.26
C VAL A 178 -2.47 0.06 -12.83
N ILE A 179 -2.33 -0.53 -11.63
CA ILE A 179 -1.04 -1.04 -11.14
C ILE A 179 -1.09 -2.51 -10.71
N ASP A 180 0.08 -3.17 -10.73
CA ASP A 180 0.26 -4.47 -10.10
C ASP A 180 0.56 -4.31 -8.60
N PHE A 181 -0.48 -3.97 -7.85
CA PHE A 181 -0.37 -3.69 -6.42
C PHE A 181 0.20 -4.88 -5.64
N LEU A 182 -0.29 -6.09 -5.91
CA LEU A 182 0.11 -7.30 -5.19
C LEU A 182 1.58 -7.62 -5.41
N ASP A 183 2.06 -7.57 -6.66
CA ASP A 183 3.47 -7.83 -6.95
C ASP A 183 4.41 -6.78 -6.31
N MET A 184 4.00 -5.51 -6.28
CA MET A 184 4.75 -4.45 -5.59
C MET A 184 4.77 -4.67 -4.07
N GLU A 185 3.61 -4.97 -3.49
CA GLU A 185 3.42 -5.19 -2.06
C GLU A 185 4.26 -6.38 -1.58
N GLU A 186 4.13 -7.54 -2.22
CA GLU A 186 4.87 -8.77 -1.88
C GLU A 186 6.38 -8.52 -1.87
N LYS A 187 6.90 -7.83 -2.90
CA LYS A 187 8.33 -7.51 -2.98
C LYS A 187 8.78 -6.59 -1.85
N LEU A 188 8.00 -5.57 -1.54
CA LEU A 188 8.33 -4.61 -0.49
C LEU A 188 8.21 -5.24 0.90
N TRP A 189 7.20 -6.08 1.13
CA TRP A 189 7.08 -6.87 2.35
C TRP A 189 8.32 -7.74 2.57
N LEU A 190 8.75 -8.50 1.57
CA LEU A 190 9.97 -9.32 1.66
C LEU A 190 11.22 -8.50 2.00
N MET A 191 11.27 -7.22 1.61
CA MET A 191 12.40 -6.34 1.94
C MET A 191 12.34 -5.78 3.36
N CYS A 192 11.14 -5.58 3.93
CA CYS A 192 10.97 -4.89 5.20
C CYS A 192 10.59 -5.82 6.37
N LYS A 193 10.09 -7.03 6.12
CA LYS A 193 9.46 -7.91 7.12
C LYS A 193 10.30 -8.16 8.36
N GLU A 194 11.59 -8.46 8.20
CA GLU A 194 12.49 -8.73 9.34
C GLU A 194 12.63 -7.51 10.25
N LYS A 195 12.72 -6.32 9.65
CA LYS A 195 12.84 -5.05 10.39
C LYS A 195 11.51 -4.65 11.02
N MET A 196 10.40 -4.90 10.32
CA MET A 196 9.04 -4.72 10.83
C MET A 196 8.80 -5.57 12.07
N ILE A 197 9.01 -6.90 11.98
CA ILE A 197 8.81 -7.85 13.08
C ILE A 197 9.67 -7.45 14.29
N ARG A 198 10.97 -7.21 14.08
CA ARG A 198 11.88 -6.83 15.17
C ARG A 198 11.45 -5.51 15.82
N SER A 199 11.17 -4.49 15.02
CA SER A 199 10.78 -3.19 15.55
C SER A 199 9.44 -3.25 16.28
N PHE A 200 8.47 -4.00 15.76
CA PHE A 200 7.17 -4.17 16.41
C PHE A 200 7.31 -4.89 17.75
N LYS A 201 8.11 -5.96 17.82
CA LYS A 201 8.40 -6.65 19.08
C LYS A 201 8.99 -5.69 20.12
N THR A 202 10.01 -4.92 19.75
CA THR A 202 10.71 -4.01 20.67
C THR A 202 9.88 -2.80 21.08
N ASN A 203 9.15 -2.18 20.14
CA ASN A 203 8.55 -0.86 20.35
C ASN A 203 7.04 -0.90 20.60
N VAL A 204 6.38 -2.04 20.34
CA VAL A 204 4.95 -2.23 20.60
C VAL A 204 4.75 -3.32 21.64
N ILE A 205 5.19 -4.55 21.35
CA ILE A 205 4.89 -5.72 22.21
C ILE A 205 5.55 -5.59 23.58
N SER A 206 6.86 -5.33 23.65
CA SER A 206 7.57 -5.29 24.94
C SER A 206 6.99 -4.23 25.89
N PRO A 207 6.80 -2.95 25.48
CA PRO A 207 6.20 -1.94 26.36
C PRO A 207 4.73 -2.20 26.67
N LEU A 208 3.97 -2.77 25.72
CA LEU A 208 2.55 -3.07 25.91
C LEU A 208 2.32 -4.03 27.08
N PHE A 209 3.24 -4.96 27.33
CA PHE A 209 3.09 -5.96 28.40
C PHE A 209 3.70 -5.56 29.74
N GLU A 210 4.30 -4.37 29.87
CA GLU A 210 4.73 -3.82 31.18
C GLU A 210 3.52 -3.39 32.03
N ASP A 211 2.53 -2.73 31.40
CA ASP A 211 1.25 -2.34 32.02
C ASP A 211 0.10 -2.53 31.01
N PHE A 212 -0.29 -3.79 30.83
CA PHE A 212 -1.17 -4.18 29.74
C PHE A 212 -2.60 -3.65 29.90
N THR A 213 -3.04 -2.94 28.87
CA THR A 213 -4.44 -2.56 28.66
C THR A 213 -4.77 -2.80 27.20
N TYR A 214 -5.74 -3.66 26.91
CA TYR A 214 -6.03 -4.04 25.52
C TYR A 214 -6.41 -2.85 24.63
N SER A 215 -7.15 -1.89 25.18
CA SER A 215 -7.61 -0.69 24.46
C SER A 215 -6.51 0.36 24.20
N THR A 216 -5.24 0.05 24.48
CA THR A 216 -4.10 0.91 24.14
C THR A 216 -3.28 0.36 22.97
N ILE A 217 -3.63 -0.81 22.43
CA ILE A 217 -2.89 -1.42 21.31
C ILE A 217 -2.92 -0.48 20.09
N ASN A 218 -4.07 0.08 19.74
CA ASN A 218 -4.19 0.97 18.59
C ASN A 218 -3.36 2.25 18.74
N SER A 219 -3.27 2.81 19.95
CA SER A 219 -2.46 4.00 20.21
C SER A 219 -0.96 3.68 20.18
N ALA A 220 -0.55 2.51 20.70
CA ALA A 220 0.82 2.02 20.60
C ALA A 220 1.23 1.78 19.14
N VAL A 221 0.37 1.14 18.33
CA VAL A 221 0.60 0.94 16.89
C VAL A 221 0.69 2.28 16.15
N SER A 222 -0.20 3.22 16.45
CA SER A 222 -0.18 4.56 15.85
C SER A 222 1.14 5.29 16.15
N LEU A 223 1.61 5.21 17.39
CA LEU A 223 2.91 5.77 17.78
C LEU A 223 4.05 5.09 17.02
N TRP A 224 4.06 3.76 16.98
CA TRP A 224 5.07 2.99 16.25
C TRP A 224 5.10 3.30 14.76
N ILE A 225 3.95 3.51 14.12
CA ILE A 225 3.88 3.94 12.72
C ILE A 225 4.61 5.28 12.56
N THR A 226 4.32 6.25 13.44
CA THR A 226 4.93 7.58 13.33
C THR A 226 6.41 7.63 13.69
N LYS A 227 6.87 6.77 14.61
CA LYS A 227 8.22 6.83 15.20
C LYS A 227 9.21 5.79 14.70
N SER A 228 8.72 4.65 14.22
CA SER A 228 9.57 3.56 13.74
C SER A 228 9.33 3.32 12.27
N PHE A 229 8.07 3.11 11.86
CA PHE A 229 7.77 2.83 10.46
C PHE A 229 8.20 3.96 9.52
N TYR A 230 7.73 5.18 9.79
CA TYR A 230 8.03 6.37 8.98
C TYR A 230 9.48 6.86 9.12
N GLU A 231 10.02 6.92 10.35
CA GLU A 231 11.32 7.56 10.60
C GLU A 231 12.52 6.61 10.36
N ASP A 232 12.33 5.29 10.41
CA ASP A 232 13.46 4.33 10.35
C ASP A 232 13.25 3.15 9.39
N ILE A 233 12.10 2.45 9.43
CA ILE A 233 11.89 1.24 8.61
C ILE A 233 11.85 1.61 7.13
N VAL A 234 10.93 2.51 6.75
CA VAL A 234 10.74 2.92 5.36
C VAL A 234 12.01 3.56 4.78
N PRO A 235 12.65 4.57 5.42
CA PRO A 235 13.87 5.17 4.90
C PRO A 235 15.00 4.15 4.68
N SER A 236 15.17 3.20 5.61
CA SER A 236 16.19 2.15 5.49
C SER A 236 15.93 1.23 4.29
N VAL A 237 14.68 0.88 4.02
CA VAL A 237 14.31 0.06 2.85
C VAL A 237 14.55 0.86 1.56
N VAL A 238 14.13 2.12 1.51
CA VAL A 238 14.34 3.00 0.36
C VAL A 238 15.84 3.17 0.05
N GLU A 239 16.68 3.40 1.06
CA GLU A 239 18.14 3.49 0.87
C GLU A 239 18.73 2.20 0.31
N LYS A 240 18.25 1.04 0.79
CA LYS A 240 18.66 -0.26 0.24
C LYS A 240 18.22 -0.40 -1.22
N MET A 241 17.00 0.00 -1.56
CA MET A 241 16.50 -0.04 -2.94
C MET A 241 17.29 0.89 -3.85
N LYS A 242 17.68 2.09 -3.38
CA LYS A 242 18.54 3.03 -4.13
C LYS A 242 19.89 2.44 -4.52
N SER A 243 20.41 1.45 -3.80
CA SER A 243 21.66 0.77 -4.18
C SER A 243 21.51 -0.16 -5.40
N ASN A 244 20.28 -0.57 -5.73
CA ASN A 244 19.98 -1.48 -6.83
C ASN A 244 19.70 -0.72 -8.14
N SER A 245 20.29 -1.16 -9.25
CA SER A 245 20.15 -0.50 -10.57
C SER A 245 18.72 -0.49 -11.12
N ILE A 246 17.90 -1.51 -10.84
CA ILE A 246 16.52 -1.59 -11.32
C ILE A 246 15.66 -0.52 -10.63
N PHE A 247 15.75 -0.42 -9.30
CA PHE A 247 14.98 0.57 -8.55
C PHE A 247 15.43 2.02 -8.80
N LYS A 248 16.70 2.23 -9.18
CA LYS A 248 17.16 3.56 -9.67
C LYS A 248 16.39 4.04 -10.90
N LEU A 249 15.92 3.12 -11.77
CA LEU A 249 15.10 3.50 -12.92
C LEU A 249 13.75 4.09 -12.49
N GLY A 250 13.19 3.64 -11.36
CA GLY A 250 12.00 4.25 -10.76
C GLY A 250 12.24 5.71 -10.42
N LEU A 251 13.33 6.01 -9.71
CA LEU A 251 13.68 7.41 -9.37
C LEU A 251 13.92 8.28 -10.60
N LEU A 252 14.59 7.74 -11.63
CA LEU A 252 14.77 8.44 -12.90
C LEU A 252 13.43 8.71 -13.59
N SER A 253 12.52 7.74 -13.63
CA SER A 253 11.19 7.94 -14.21
C SER A 253 10.41 9.04 -13.48
N LYS A 254 10.47 9.08 -12.14
CA LYS A 254 9.85 10.13 -11.33
C LYS A 254 10.42 11.51 -11.67
N GLN A 255 11.75 11.62 -11.73
CA GLN A 255 12.42 12.87 -12.10
C GLN A 255 12.02 13.34 -13.50
N LEU A 256 11.99 12.44 -14.48
CA LEU A 256 11.58 12.78 -15.84
C LEU A 256 10.12 13.28 -15.90
N LEU A 257 9.20 12.64 -15.17
CA LEU A 257 7.80 13.09 -15.10
C LEU A 257 7.67 14.49 -14.46
N GLN A 258 8.48 14.78 -13.45
CA GLN A 258 8.50 16.09 -12.77
C GLN A 258 9.16 17.19 -13.62
N ASP A 259 10.29 16.88 -14.26
CA ASP A 259 11.16 17.88 -14.89
C ASP A 259 10.84 18.12 -16.38
N PHE A 260 10.31 17.11 -17.09
CA PHE A 260 10.12 17.19 -18.55
C PHE A 260 8.65 17.31 -19.00
N ILE A 261 7.70 16.84 -18.19
CA ILE A 261 6.27 16.84 -18.58
C ILE A 261 5.47 17.94 -17.86
N ILE A 262 6.05 18.55 -16.83
CA ILE A 262 5.57 19.84 -16.30
C ILE A 262 6.28 20.91 -17.15
N GLU A 263 5.52 21.58 -18.01
CA GLU A 263 5.96 22.34 -19.21
C GLU A 263 6.89 23.57 -19.00
N ASP A 264 7.84 23.54 -18.07
CA ASP A 264 8.89 24.56 -17.96
C ASP A 264 10.26 23.87 -17.83
N LEU A 265 10.76 23.35 -18.95
CA LEU A 265 12.16 22.93 -19.03
C LEU A 265 13.06 24.13 -18.74
N PRO A 266 13.95 24.08 -17.74
CA PRO A 266 14.95 25.13 -17.56
C PRO A 266 15.81 25.23 -18.82
N GLU A 267 16.17 26.46 -19.21
CA GLU A 267 17.02 26.68 -20.38
C GLU A 267 18.30 25.84 -20.27
N SER A 268 18.53 25.01 -21.30
CA SER A 268 19.71 24.17 -21.35
C SER A 268 20.99 25.02 -21.32
N PHE A 269 21.83 24.80 -20.31
CA PHE A 269 23.16 25.40 -20.22
C PHE A 269 24.18 24.82 -21.22
N GLN A 270 23.80 23.81 -22.02
CA GLN A 270 24.66 23.24 -23.04
C GLN A 270 24.57 24.05 -24.35
N LYS A 271 25.54 24.95 -24.55
CA LYS A 271 25.67 25.79 -25.75
C LYS A 271 26.02 25.04 -27.05
N THR A 272 26.24 23.73 -27.04
CA THR A 272 26.87 23.00 -28.16
C THR A 272 26.00 21.97 -28.87
N VAL A 273 24.84 21.58 -28.34
CA VAL A 273 23.90 20.71 -29.09
C VAL A 273 22.47 21.21 -28.89
N PRO A 274 21.84 21.84 -29.90
CA PRO A 274 20.45 22.24 -29.81
C PRO A 274 19.56 20.99 -29.86
N ILE A 275 18.97 20.63 -28.73
CA ILE A 275 17.88 19.65 -28.68
C ILE A 275 16.63 20.34 -29.24
N LYS A 276 16.33 20.12 -30.52
CA LYS A 276 15.06 20.57 -31.13
C LYS A 276 13.95 19.57 -30.79
N THR A 277 13.01 19.99 -29.95
CA THR A 277 11.82 19.22 -29.56
C THR A 277 10.60 19.51 -30.44
N THR A 278 10.65 20.52 -31.32
CA THR A 278 9.59 20.87 -32.27
C THR A 278 10.03 20.62 -33.71
N ARG A 279 9.14 20.08 -34.54
CA ARG A 279 9.34 20.05 -36.01
C ARG A 279 9.17 21.47 -36.54
N ASN A 280 10.14 21.96 -37.31
CA ASN A 280 9.92 23.13 -38.15
C ASN A 280 8.65 22.90 -38.99
N ALA A 281 7.77 23.89 -39.09
CA ALA A 281 6.63 23.85 -40.00
C ALA A 281 7.12 23.41 -41.38
N GLY A 282 6.60 22.29 -41.88
CA GLY A 282 6.97 21.76 -43.18
C GLY A 282 6.78 22.83 -44.25
N ALA A 283 7.72 22.93 -45.20
CA ALA A 283 7.59 23.84 -46.32
C ALA A 283 6.31 23.48 -47.11
N GLN A 284 5.40 24.44 -47.28
CA GLN A 284 4.32 24.29 -48.24
C GLN A 284 4.92 24.27 -49.65
N ILE A 285 4.91 23.10 -50.29
CA ILE A 285 5.21 22.98 -51.72
C ILE A 285 3.93 23.31 -52.47
N ILE A 286 3.83 24.51 -53.02
CA ILE A 286 2.76 24.88 -53.95
C ILE A 286 3.20 24.48 -55.37
N ILE A 287 2.65 23.37 -55.89
CA ILE A 287 2.87 22.97 -57.28
C ILE A 287 1.88 23.73 -58.19
N GLY A 288 2.33 24.88 -58.71
CA GLY A 288 1.60 25.62 -59.75
C GLY A 288 1.95 25.11 -61.15
N ARG A 289 0.95 24.84 -62.00
CA ARG A 289 1.16 24.57 -63.43
C ARG A 289 1.67 25.84 -64.12
N ARG A 290 2.91 25.84 -64.63
CA ARG A 290 3.40 26.86 -65.57
C ARG A 290 2.50 26.89 -66.80
N SER A 291 1.65 27.91 -66.91
CA SER A 291 1.02 28.28 -68.18
C SER A 291 2.14 28.68 -69.17
N ARG A 292 2.30 27.89 -70.24
CA ARG A 292 3.15 28.25 -71.38
C ARG A 292 2.53 29.48 -72.06
N LYS A 293 3.19 30.64 -71.95
CA LYS A 293 2.90 31.79 -72.82
C LYS A 293 3.21 31.37 -74.27
N ASN A 294 2.17 31.09 -75.05
CA ASN A 294 2.28 30.97 -76.50
C ASN A 294 2.63 32.35 -77.09
N LYS A 295 3.85 32.47 -77.62
CA LYS A 295 4.22 33.55 -78.53
C LYS A 295 3.36 33.42 -79.80
N LYS A 296 2.43 34.36 -80.03
CA LYS A 296 1.99 34.68 -81.40
C LYS A 296 2.68 35.97 -81.83
N LYS A 297 3.55 35.83 -82.83
CA LYS A 297 3.98 36.93 -83.72
C LYS A 297 2.74 37.60 -84.29
N ILE A 298 2.69 38.92 -84.26
CA ILE A 298 1.99 39.70 -85.28
C ILE A 298 3.05 40.61 -85.88
N ILE A 299 3.39 40.32 -87.13
CA ILE A 299 4.14 41.19 -88.04
C ILE A 299 3.08 42.01 -88.77
N ARG A 300 3.15 43.33 -88.64
CA ARG A 300 3.20 44.30 -89.73
C ARG A 300 3.46 45.68 -89.15
#